data_AF-A0A2A2TPX7-F1
#
_entry.id   AF-A0A2A2TPX7-F1
#
_cell.length_a   1.000
_cell.length_b   1.000
_cell.length_c   1.000
_cell.angle_alpha   90.00
_cell.angle_beta   90.00
_cell.angle_gamma   90.00
#
_symmetry.space_group_name_H-M   'P 1'
#
loop_
_entity.id
_entity.type
_entity.pdbx_description
1 polymer ?
#
loop_
_entity_poly.entity_id
_entity_poly.type
_entity_poly.pdbx_seq_one_letter_code
_entity_poly.pdbx_strand_id
1 'polypeptide(L)'
;MVLQIKPIPKEPIVTWEALPADYVLPDDPVENIQQPSLASALTNALGAAERIQPQMLIGSNFGLVATVNKKIVVKAPDWFYVPQVQPVAADIIRRSYTPNLEGASIAVVMEFLSDTEGGELSVRSTPPYGKLYFYENILKVPTYVTYDDYEPSIEVRCLQNTEYTKISADEHGRYWIPQLELFLGIWQGERLCQTLNWLRWWDKDGNLLLWSSEQVEQEKQRAEQEKQRADLLAAKLRELGVDPDTLS
;
A
#
# COMPACT_ATOMS: atom_id res chain seq x y z
N MET A 1 -57.71 -26.14 2.89
CA MET A 1 -56.82 -26.23 1.72
C MET A 1 -56.42 -24.80 1.37
N VAL A 2 -55.23 -24.35 1.80
CA VAL A 2 -54.76 -22.98 1.58
C VAL A 2 -53.95 -22.98 0.29
N LEU A 3 -54.43 -22.30 -0.75
CA LEU A 3 -53.71 -22.14 -2.00
C LEU A 3 -52.50 -21.23 -1.77
N GLN A 4 -51.29 -21.81 -1.76
CA GLN A 4 -50.05 -21.05 -1.82
C GLN A 4 -49.88 -20.48 -3.24
N ILE A 5 -50.09 -19.17 -3.38
CA ILE A 5 -49.73 -18.43 -4.59
C ILE A 5 -48.22 -18.15 -4.48
N LYS A 6 -47.41 -18.81 -5.32
CA LYS A 6 -45.98 -18.46 -5.44
C LYS A 6 -45.87 -17.07 -6.08
N PRO A 7 -45.15 -16.11 -5.46
CA PRO A 7 -44.89 -14.83 -6.11
C PRO A 7 -44.06 -15.08 -7.38
N ILE A 8 -44.53 -14.57 -8.51
CA ILE A 8 -43.80 -14.61 -9.78
C ILE A 8 -42.62 -13.64 -9.61
N PRO A 9 -41.35 -14.09 -9.62
CA PRO A 9 -40.22 -13.18 -9.61
C PRO A 9 -40.27 -12.39 -10.92
N LYS A 10 -40.54 -11.08 -10.84
CA LYS A 10 -40.29 -10.20 -11.99
C LYS A 10 -38.79 -10.18 -12.19
N GLU A 11 -38.32 -10.78 -13.29
CA GLU A 11 -36.93 -10.64 -13.67
C GLU A 11 -36.63 -9.16 -13.90
N PRO A 12 -35.57 -8.63 -13.28
CA PRO A 12 -35.18 -7.25 -13.49
C PRO A 12 -34.78 -7.07 -14.95
N ILE A 13 -35.24 -5.99 -15.57
CA ILE A 13 -34.73 -5.57 -16.87
C ILE A 13 -33.33 -5.00 -16.61
N VAL A 14 -32.31 -5.70 -17.09
CA VAL A 14 -30.90 -5.28 -16.98
C VAL A 14 -30.51 -4.54 -18.26
N THR A 15 -30.06 -3.30 -18.13
CA THR A 15 -29.49 -2.50 -19.23
C THR A 15 -28.03 -2.13 -18.88
N TRP A 16 -27.19 -2.00 -19.91
CA TRP A 16 -25.74 -1.78 -19.79
C TRP A 16 -25.35 -0.48 -20.51
N GLU A 17 -26.02 0.62 -20.15
CA GLU A 17 -25.77 1.94 -20.73
C GLU A 17 -24.53 2.58 -20.10
N ALA A 18 -23.75 3.30 -20.89
CA ALA A 18 -22.62 4.07 -20.37
C ALA A 18 -23.13 5.21 -19.47
N LEU A 19 -22.41 5.48 -18.37
CA LEU A 19 -22.72 6.63 -17.53
C LEU A 19 -22.52 7.94 -18.33
N PRO A 20 -23.41 8.93 -18.19
CA PRO A 20 -23.21 10.27 -18.74
C PRO A 20 -21.86 10.85 -18.29
N ALA A 21 -21.19 11.62 -19.15
CA ALA A 21 -19.87 12.18 -18.86
C ALA A 21 -19.85 13.18 -17.67
N ASP A 22 -21.01 13.72 -17.32
CA ASP A 22 -21.25 14.67 -16.23
C ASP A 22 -21.89 14.02 -14.99
N TYR A 23 -22.04 12.70 -14.99
CA TYR A 23 -22.64 11.97 -13.88
C TYR A 23 -21.67 11.90 -12.68
N VAL A 24 -22.03 12.60 -11.59
CA VAL A 24 -21.31 12.51 -10.32
C VAL A 24 -21.66 11.19 -9.65
N LEU A 25 -20.70 10.28 -9.59
CA LEU A 25 -20.83 9.01 -8.88
C LEU A 25 -21.03 9.27 -7.37
N PRO A 26 -21.99 8.62 -6.71
CA PRO A 26 -22.13 8.72 -5.26
C PRO A 26 -20.89 8.15 -4.55
N ASP A 27 -20.40 8.84 -3.51
CA ASP A 27 -19.18 8.55 -2.74
C ASP A 27 -19.16 7.20 -1.96
N ASP A 28 -20.12 6.31 -2.20
CA ASP A 28 -20.22 4.98 -1.57
C ASP A 28 -20.26 3.88 -2.65
N PRO A 29 -19.27 2.97 -2.70
CA PRO A 29 -17.86 3.22 -2.94
C PRO A 29 -17.58 3.25 -4.46
N VAL A 30 -16.85 4.27 -4.93
CA VAL A 30 -16.11 4.12 -6.19
C VAL A 30 -14.66 4.49 -5.92
N GLU A 31 -13.95 3.56 -5.28
CA GLU A 31 -12.48 3.61 -5.20
C GLU A 31 -11.93 3.88 -6.61
N ASN A 32 -10.95 4.78 -6.74
CA ASN A 32 -10.23 4.88 -8.00
C ASN A 32 -9.48 3.55 -8.20
N ILE A 33 -9.62 2.93 -9.37
CA ILE A 33 -8.97 1.67 -9.75
C ILE A 33 -7.43 1.66 -9.53
N GLN A 34 -6.83 2.85 -9.41
CA GLN A 34 -5.41 3.04 -9.12
C GLN A 34 -5.04 2.77 -7.65
N GLN A 35 -5.93 3.05 -6.69
CA GLN A 35 -5.62 2.99 -5.25
C GLN A 35 -5.20 1.59 -4.78
N PRO A 36 -5.90 0.48 -5.13
CA PRO A 36 -5.43 -0.86 -4.79
C PRO A 36 -4.08 -1.20 -5.41
N SER A 37 -3.82 -0.69 -6.63
CA SER A 37 -2.56 -0.91 -7.34
C SER A 37 -1.39 -0.21 -6.64
N LEU A 38 -1.59 1.01 -6.14
CA LEU A 38 -0.62 1.79 -5.35
C LEU A 38 -0.29 1.06 -4.03
N ALA A 39 -1.30 0.66 -3.26
CA ALA A 39 -1.11 -0.06 -2.00
C ALA A 39 -0.36 -1.40 -2.20
N SER A 40 -0.71 -2.12 -3.28
CA SER A 40 -0.02 -3.34 -3.69
C SER A 40 1.44 -3.08 -4.08
N ALA A 41 1.73 -1.97 -4.77
CA ALA A 41 3.09 -1.59 -5.16
C ALA A 41 4.01 -1.38 -3.94
N LEU A 42 3.50 -0.67 -2.94
CA LEU A 42 4.23 -0.39 -1.70
C LEU A 42 4.54 -1.67 -0.93
N THR A 43 3.52 -2.52 -0.76
CA THR A 43 3.67 -3.79 -0.04
C THR A 43 4.60 -4.75 -0.78
N ASN A 44 4.50 -4.81 -2.12
CA ASN A 44 5.36 -5.67 -2.93
C ASN A 44 6.85 -5.29 -2.79
N ALA A 45 7.19 -4.01 -2.81
CA ALA A 45 8.58 -3.55 -2.64
C ALA A 45 9.14 -3.92 -1.26
N LEU A 46 8.33 -3.82 -0.19
CA LEU A 46 8.74 -4.26 1.15
C LEU A 46 8.96 -5.77 1.24
N GLY A 47 8.09 -6.56 0.60
CA GLY A 47 8.23 -8.01 0.52
C GLY A 47 9.45 -8.44 -0.28
N ALA A 48 9.67 -7.82 -1.45
CA ALA A 48 10.84 -8.04 -2.31
C ALA A 48 12.16 -7.69 -1.60
N ALA A 49 12.15 -6.68 -0.73
CA ALA A 49 13.30 -6.31 0.10
C ALA A 49 13.41 -7.15 1.40
N GLU A 50 12.64 -8.22 1.56
CA GLU A 50 12.61 -9.10 2.74
C GLU A 50 12.36 -8.37 4.07
N ARG A 51 11.69 -7.21 4.03
CA ARG A 51 11.42 -6.38 5.21
C ARG A 51 10.17 -6.78 5.97
N ILE A 52 9.27 -7.56 5.36
CA ILE A 52 8.02 -8.00 5.99
C ILE A 52 8.28 -9.22 6.86
N GLN A 53 7.98 -9.10 8.15
CA GLN A 53 8.12 -10.19 9.13
C GLN A 53 6.75 -10.76 9.53
N PRO A 54 6.66 -12.03 9.98
CA PRO A 54 5.37 -12.68 10.28
C PRO A 54 4.52 -11.98 11.34
N GLN A 55 5.15 -11.27 12.27
CA GLN A 55 4.49 -10.51 13.32
C GLN A 55 3.97 -9.14 12.86
N MET A 56 4.34 -8.67 11.67
CA MET A 56 3.88 -7.39 11.14
C MET A 56 2.49 -7.55 10.54
N LEU A 57 1.69 -6.49 10.60
CA LEU A 57 0.44 -6.38 9.86
C LEU A 57 0.52 -5.20 8.91
N ILE A 58 0.48 -5.50 7.62
CA ILE A 58 0.34 -4.52 6.54
C ILE A 58 -0.96 -4.88 5.82
N GLY A 59 -1.78 -3.88 5.51
CA GLY A 59 -3.01 -4.12 4.77
C GLY A 59 -3.52 -2.87 4.08
N SER A 60 -4.52 -3.07 3.25
CA SER A 60 -5.20 -2.05 2.43
C SER A 60 -6.71 -2.26 2.53
N ASN A 61 -7.47 -1.17 2.66
CA ASN A 61 -8.92 -1.21 2.86
C ASN A 61 -9.33 -2.24 3.93
N PHE A 62 -8.69 -2.14 5.10
CA PHE A 62 -8.87 -3.08 6.21
C PHE A 62 -9.29 -2.35 7.49
N GLY A 63 -10.31 -2.85 8.17
CA GLY A 63 -10.93 -2.15 9.29
C GLY A 63 -10.04 -2.02 10.52
N LEU A 64 -9.62 -0.79 10.83
CA LEU A 64 -9.04 -0.38 12.10
C LEU A 64 -10.14 0.02 13.07
N VAL A 65 -10.20 -0.63 14.22
CA VAL A 65 -11.35 -0.56 15.14
C VAL A 65 -10.93 0.05 16.46
N ALA A 66 -11.76 0.98 16.95
CA ALA A 66 -11.68 1.48 18.32
C ALA A 66 -13.09 1.63 18.91
N THR A 67 -13.21 1.44 20.22
CA THR A 67 -14.46 1.76 20.93
C THR A 67 -14.31 3.12 21.61
N VAL A 68 -15.11 4.10 21.20
CA VAL A 68 -15.12 5.46 21.75
C VAL A 68 -16.49 5.75 22.34
N ASN A 69 -16.55 6.09 23.64
CA ASN A 69 -17.81 6.35 24.35
C ASN A 69 -18.86 5.24 24.17
N LYS A 70 -18.43 3.96 24.27
CA LYS A 70 -19.25 2.75 24.06
C LYS A 70 -19.80 2.56 22.64
N LYS A 71 -19.32 3.32 21.66
CA LYS A 71 -19.66 3.15 20.24
C LYS A 71 -18.44 2.62 19.49
N ILE A 72 -18.67 1.62 18.65
CA ILE A 72 -17.64 1.08 17.76
C ILE A 72 -17.43 2.09 16.63
N VAL A 73 -16.17 2.45 16.40
CA VAL A 73 -15.73 3.30 15.30
C VAL A 73 -14.76 2.48 14.46
N VAL A 74 -15.01 2.44 13.16
CA VAL A 74 -14.16 1.72 12.19
C VAL A 74 -13.70 2.69 11.13
N LYS A 75 -12.42 2.66 10.80
CA LYS A 75 -11.82 3.34 9.64
C LYS A 75 -10.97 2.34 8.87
N ALA A 76 -11.02 2.39 7.55
CA ALA A 76 -10.27 1.50 6.67
C ALA A 76 -9.37 2.37 5.80
N PRO A 77 -8.07 2.52 6.14
CA PRO A 77 -7.14 3.28 5.31
C PRO A 77 -6.75 2.50 4.06
N ASP A 78 -6.31 3.23 3.03
CA ASP A 78 -5.83 2.63 1.78
C ASP A 78 -4.55 1.82 1.99
N TRP A 79 -3.71 2.23 2.94
CA TRP A 79 -2.56 1.45 3.37
C TRP A 79 -2.23 1.71 4.85
N PHE A 80 -1.81 0.69 5.59
CA PHE A 80 -1.30 0.89 6.95
C PHE A 80 -0.23 -0.14 7.31
N TYR A 81 0.52 0.17 8.36
CA TYR A 81 1.54 -0.71 8.93
C TYR A 81 1.46 -0.75 10.45
N VAL A 82 1.50 -1.97 10.99
CA VAL A 82 1.64 -2.28 12.41
C VAL A 82 2.89 -3.16 12.58
N PRO A 83 3.85 -2.76 13.44
CA PRO A 83 5.14 -3.45 13.56
C PRO A 83 5.02 -4.82 14.23
N GLN A 84 4.04 -4.99 15.12
CA GLN A 84 3.85 -6.22 15.87
C GLN A 84 2.39 -6.43 16.24
N VAL A 85 1.84 -7.57 15.84
CA VAL A 85 0.52 -8.06 16.19
C VAL A 85 0.60 -9.40 16.93
N GLN A 86 -0.43 -9.70 17.71
CA GLN A 86 -0.63 -11.04 18.25
C GLN A 86 -0.98 -12.00 17.10
N PRO A 87 -0.48 -13.24 17.11
CA PRO A 87 -0.85 -14.23 16.11
C PRO A 87 -2.33 -14.60 16.26
N VAL A 88 -2.98 -14.89 15.13
CA VAL A 88 -4.30 -15.53 15.10
C VAL A 88 -4.13 -17.03 14.88
N ALA A 89 -5.09 -17.84 15.33
CA ALA A 89 -5.08 -19.27 15.05
C ALA A 89 -5.14 -19.52 13.52
N ALA A 90 -4.57 -20.63 13.06
CA ALA A 90 -4.38 -20.90 11.63
C ALA A 90 -5.71 -20.99 10.83
N ASP A 91 -6.82 -21.28 11.50
CA ASP A 91 -8.17 -21.37 10.94
C ASP A 91 -8.98 -20.07 11.06
N ILE A 92 -8.41 -19.03 11.69
CA ILE A 92 -9.08 -17.75 11.93
C ILE A 92 -8.52 -16.70 10.96
N ILE A 93 -9.39 -16.18 10.10
CA ILE A 93 -9.10 -15.02 9.27
C ILE A 93 -9.31 -13.75 10.11
N ARG A 94 -8.26 -12.94 10.26
CA ARG A 94 -8.39 -11.62 10.88
C ARG A 94 -9.20 -10.70 9.96
N ARG A 95 -10.33 -10.18 10.45
CA ARG A 95 -11.26 -9.33 9.67
C ARG A 95 -11.15 -7.83 9.99
N SER A 96 -10.49 -7.49 11.09
CA SER A 96 -10.25 -6.14 11.56
C SER A 96 -9.06 -6.12 12.51
N TYR A 97 -8.56 -4.94 12.86
CA TYR A 97 -7.49 -4.79 13.85
C TYR A 97 -7.85 -3.76 14.92
N THR A 98 -7.75 -4.17 16.18
CA THR A 98 -7.96 -3.34 17.37
C THR A 98 -6.63 -3.19 18.11
N PRO A 99 -5.97 -2.02 18.05
CA PRO A 99 -4.71 -1.80 18.76
C PRO A 99 -4.88 -1.92 20.27
N ASN A 100 -3.80 -2.27 20.98
CA ASN A 100 -3.73 -2.60 22.41
C ASN A 100 -4.44 -3.91 22.81
N LEU A 101 -5.45 -4.35 22.05
CA LEU A 101 -6.10 -5.64 22.25
C LEU A 101 -5.37 -6.75 21.46
N GLU A 102 -5.16 -6.51 20.16
CA GLU A 102 -4.61 -7.51 19.23
C GLU A 102 -3.13 -7.27 18.91
N GLY A 103 -2.46 -6.32 19.57
CA GLY A 103 -1.05 -5.99 19.31
C GLY A 103 -0.68 -4.54 19.59
N ALA A 104 0.42 -4.11 18.96
CA ALA A 104 0.96 -2.76 19.06
C ALA A 104 0.05 -1.68 18.45
N SER A 105 0.40 -0.41 18.67
CA SER A 105 -0.23 0.71 17.96
C SER A 105 0.05 0.64 16.47
N ILE A 106 -0.87 1.18 15.66
CA ILE A 106 -0.63 1.39 14.23
C ILE A 106 0.49 2.42 14.09
N ALA A 107 1.51 2.10 13.30
CA ALA A 107 2.71 2.91 13.14
C ALA A 107 2.62 3.91 11.99
N VAL A 108 2.02 3.48 10.88
CA VAL A 108 1.83 4.31 9.69
C VAL A 108 0.43 4.08 9.12
N VAL A 109 -0.23 5.15 8.70
CA VAL A 109 -1.46 5.14 7.91
C VAL A 109 -1.27 6.00 6.68
N MET A 110 -1.77 5.55 5.53
CA MET A 110 -1.84 6.32 4.30
C MET A 110 -3.27 6.33 3.77
N GLU A 111 -3.68 7.49 3.25
CA GLU A 111 -4.92 7.68 2.51
C GLU A 111 -4.58 8.26 1.12
N PHE A 112 -5.24 7.76 0.09
CA PHE A 112 -5.09 8.21 -1.28
C PHE A 112 -6.32 9.03 -1.62
N LEU A 113 -6.14 10.34 -1.78
CA LEU A 113 -7.24 11.28 -1.94
C LEU A 113 -8.05 10.94 -3.20
N SER A 114 -9.38 11.03 -3.11
CA SER A 114 -10.28 11.04 -4.25
C SER A 114 -10.74 12.48 -4.55
N ASP A 115 -11.28 12.72 -5.76
CA ASP A 115 -11.76 14.02 -6.28
C ASP A 115 -12.71 14.78 -5.32
N THR A 116 -13.34 14.08 -4.37
CA THR A 116 -14.23 14.68 -3.38
C THR A 116 -13.48 15.26 -2.17
N GLU A 117 -13.27 16.57 -2.23
CA GLU A 117 -12.79 17.40 -1.13
C GLU A 117 -13.52 17.10 0.21
N GLY A 118 -12.74 16.75 1.24
CA GLY A 118 -13.08 17.10 2.63
C GLY A 118 -13.31 15.97 3.63
N GLY A 119 -13.42 14.71 3.19
CA GLY A 119 -13.58 13.57 4.10
C GLY A 119 -12.29 13.12 4.78
N GLU A 120 -11.19 13.11 4.03
CA GLU A 120 -9.92 12.48 4.45
C GLU A 120 -9.12 13.35 5.40
N LEU A 121 -9.13 14.65 5.15
CA LEU A 121 -8.55 15.66 6.04
C LEU A 121 -9.55 16.17 7.08
N SER A 122 -10.70 15.51 7.23
CA SER A 122 -11.71 15.92 8.21
C SER A 122 -11.15 15.87 9.63
N VAL A 123 -11.10 17.03 10.29
CA VAL A 123 -10.72 17.21 11.70
C VAL A 123 -11.92 17.06 12.65
N ARG A 124 -13.06 16.56 12.15
CA ARG A 124 -14.29 16.48 12.93
C ARG A 124 -14.11 15.61 14.18
N SER A 125 -14.22 16.26 15.34
CA SER A 125 -14.09 15.67 16.68
C SER A 125 -15.41 15.12 17.25
N THR A 126 -16.49 15.13 16.47
CA THR A 126 -17.81 14.57 16.84
C THR A 126 -18.20 13.46 15.86
N PRO A 127 -18.95 12.42 16.30
CA PRO A 127 -19.38 11.35 15.40
C PRO A 127 -20.22 11.83 14.20
N PRO A 128 -20.02 11.27 12.99
CA PRO A 128 -18.92 10.38 12.62
C PRO A 128 -17.57 11.12 12.66
N TYR A 129 -16.59 10.56 13.39
CA TYR A 129 -15.27 11.17 13.51
C TYR A 129 -14.59 11.26 12.14
N GLY A 130 -13.95 12.40 11.88
CA GLY A 130 -13.13 12.59 10.68
C GLY A 130 -11.89 11.69 10.70
N LYS A 131 -11.37 11.31 9.52
CA LYS A 131 -10.21 10.39 9.42
C LYS A 131 -9.00 10.97 10.15
N LEU A 132 -8.62 12.22 9.86
CA LEU A 132 -7.49 12.89 10.51
C LEU A 132 -7.63 12.94 12.04
N TYR A 133 -8.80 13.33 12.57
CA TYR A 133 -9.06 13.33 14.02
C TYR A 133 -8.93 11.94 14.62
N PHE A 134 -9.47 10.91 13.95
CA PHE A 134 -9.43 9.53 14.42
C PHE A 134 -7.99 9.01 14.51
N TYR A 135 -7.16 9.27 13.50
CA TYR A 135 -5.77 8.83 13.52
C TYR A 135 -4.91 9.62 14.51
N GLU A 136 -5.12 10.92 14.63
CA GLU A 136 -4.34 11.78 15.56
C GLU A 136 -4.71 11.56 17.02
N ASN A 137 -6.00 11.67 17.35
CA ASN A 137 -6.46 11.82 18.74
C ASN A 137 -6.92 10.50 19.35
N ILE A 138 -7.44 9.57 18.54
CA ILE A 138 -7.99 8.29 19.03
C ILE A 138 -6.94 7.17 18.89
N LEU A 139 -6.46 6.91 17.67
CA LEU A 139 -5.47 5.85 17.43
C LEU A 139 -4.02 6.29 17.72
N LYS A 140 -3.75 7.60 17.70
CA LYS A 140 -2.42 8.19 17.94
C LYS A 140 -1.36 7.59 17.02
N VAL A 141 -1.67 7.50 15.73
CA VAL A 141 -0.76 6.95 14.71
C VAL A 141 0.47 7.85 14.61
N PRO A 142 1.69 7.34 14.75
CA PRO A 142 2.91 8.15 14.69
C PRO A 142 3.11 8.89 13.36
N THR A 143 2.78 8.27 12.23
CA THR A 143 2.93 8.87 10.90
C THR A 143 1.67 8.69 10.07
N TYR A 144 1.15 9.79 9.56
CA TYR A 144 -0.02 9.85 8.67
C TYR A 144 0.38 10.46 7.34
N VAL A 145 0.06 9.78 6.24
CA VAL A 145 0.40 10.20 4.88
C VAL A 145 -0.87 10.39 4.08
N THR A 146 -0.92 11.46 3.29
CA THR A 146 -1.91 11.61 2.22
C THR A 146 -1.20 11.72 0.87
N TYR A 147 -1.76 11.08 -0.15
CA TYR A 147 -1.29 11.18 -1.53
C TYR A 147 -2.44 11.58 -2.44
N ASP A 148 -2.24 12.64 -3.22
CA ASP A 148 -3.18 13.11 -4.23
C ASP A 148 -2.74 12.60 -5.60
N ASP A 149 -3.61 11.88 -6.30
CA ASP A 149 -3.35 11.32 -7.63
C ASP A 149 -3.65 12.30 -8.78
N TYR A 150 -4.53 13.28 -8.57
CA TYR A 150 -4.87 14.33 -9.54
C TYR A 150 -3.82 15.43 -9.58
N GLU A 151 -3.36 15.88 -8.41
CA GLU A 151 -2.19 16.76 -8.25
C GLU A 151 -1.09 16.00 -7.49
N PRO A 152 -0.24 15.22 -8.20
CA PRO A 152 0.75 14.29 -7.65
C PRO A 152 1.58 14.89 -6.51
N SER A 153 1.10 14.72 -5.29
CA SER A 153 1.67 15.34 -4.11
C SER A 153 1.53 14.43 -2.92
N ILE A 154 2.59 14.35 -2.12
CA ILE A 154 2.59 13.64 -0.86
C ILE A 154 2.63 14.68 0.25
N GLU A 155 1.80 14.48 1.26
CA GLU A 155 1.88 15.20 2.51
C GLU A 155 2.06 14.22 3.67
N VAL A 156 3.13 14.39 4.44
CA VAL A 156 3.43 13.56 5.59
C VAL A 156 3.30 14.37 6.87
N ARG A 157 2.52 13.83 7.81
CA ARG A 157 2.33 14.34 9.16
C ARG A 157 2.89 13.37 10.17
N CYS A 158 3.69 13.87 11.10
CA CYS A 158 4.21 13.09 12.22
C CYS A 158 3.64 13.59 13.54
N LEU A 159 3.22 12.67 14.40
CA LEU A 159 2.65 12.98 15.71
C LEU A 159 3.78 13.41 16.65
N GLN A 160 3.76 14.67 17.07
CA GLN A 160 4.73 15.26 17.99
C GLN A 160 3.98 15.95 19.11
N ASN A 161 4.31 15.65 20.37
CA ASN A 161 3.68 16.30 21.53
C ASN A 161 2.14 16.34 21.46
N THR A 162 1.52 15.24 21.00
CA THR A 162 0.06 15.03 20.84
C THR A 162 -0.62 15.65 19.62
N GLU A 163 0.09 16.36 18.75
CA GLU A 163 -0.48 16.94 17.53
C GLU A 163 0.34 16.57 16.29
N TYR A 164 -0.31 16.52 15.14
CA TYR A 164 0.38 16.29 13.88
C TYR A 164 1.10 17.53 13.38
N THR A 165 2.39 17.37 13.10
CA THR A 165 3.20 18.38 12.42
C THR A 165 3.56 17.88 11.02
N LYS A 166 3.37 18.73 9.99
CA LYS A 166 3.81 18.43 8.63
C LYS A 166 5.34 18.38 8.60
N ILE A 167 5.89 17.34 7.98
CA ILE A 167 7.33 17.24 7.72
C ILE A 167 7.63 17.61 6.28
N SER A 168 8.81 18.17 6.03
CA SER A 168 9.26 18.52 4.67
C SER A 168 9.97 17.35 4.01
N ALA A 169 9.88 17.29 2.69
CA ALA A 169 10.66 16.38 1.87
C ALA A 169 12.16 16.73 1.89
N ASP A 170 12.99 15.76 1.52
CA ASP A 170 14.40 15.96 1.20
C ASP A 170 14.56 16.72 -0.13
N GLU A 171 15.82 16.96 -0.51
CA GLU A 171 16.20 17.64 -1.76
C GLU A 171 15.73 16.91 -3.05
N HIS A 172 15.31 15.65 -2.93
CA HIS A 172 14.80 14.82 -4.03
C HIS A 172 13.26 14.66 -3.97
N GLY A 173 12.57 15.38 -3.09
CA GLY A 173 11.11 15.29 -2.96
C GLY A 173 10.63 14.04 -2.21
N ARG A 174 11.47 13.43 -1.36
CA ARG A 174 11.17 12.21 -0.60
C ARG A 174 11.02 12.49 0.89
N TYR A 175 10.08 11.82 1.54
CA TYR A 175 9.75 11.99 2.95
C TYR A 175 10.27 10.83 3.79
N TRP A 176 11.00 11.12 4.86
CA TRP A 176 11.48 10.09 5.77
C TRP A 176 10.32 9.54 6.62
N ILE A 177 10.15 8.21 6.63
CA ILE A 177 9.16 7.48 7.43
C ILE A 177 9.91 6.69 8.51
N PRO A 178 10.04 7.22 9.74
CA PRO A 178 10.91 6.64 10.77
C PRO A 178 10.55 5.20 11.13
N GLN A 179 9.27 4.84 11.12
CA GLN A 179 8.79 3.53 11.58
C GLN A 179 9.12 2.40 10.60
N LEU A 180 9.42 2.74 9.35
CA LEU A 180 9.87 1.80 8.33
C LEU A 180 11.37 1.95 8.02
N GLU A 181 12.02 3.00 8.52
CA GLU A 181 13.39 3.38 8.17
C GLU A 181 13.60 3.47 6.64
N LEU A 182 12.66 4.14 5.97
CA LEU A 182 12.63 4.32 4.52
C LEU A 182 12.18 5.74 4.18
N PHE A 183 12.63 6.23 3.03
CA PHE A 183 12.06 7.39 2.36
C PHE A 183 10.90 6.97 1.47
N LEU A 184 9.80 7.71 1.53
CA LEU A 184 8.65 7.60 0.63
C LEU A 184 8.70 8.73 -0.40
N GLY A 185 8.52 8.42 -1.67
CA GLY A 185 8.52 9.44 -2.73
C GLY A 185 7.67 9.03 -3.92
N ILE A 186 7.48 9.98 -4.83
CA ILE A 186 6.76 9.77 -6.10
C ILE A 186 7.77 9.38 -7.17
N TRP A 187 7.43 8.36 -7.95
CA TRP A 187 8.18 7.94 -9.13
C TRP A 187 7.23 7.74 -10.31
N GLN A 188 7.48 8.44 -11.41
CA GLN A 188 6.69 8.28 -12.64
C GLN A 188 7.23 7.11 -13.47
N GLY A 189 6.36 6.17 -13.83
CA GLY A 189 6.73 5.11 -14.74
C GLY A 189 5.64 4.05 -14.91
N GLU A 190 6.01 2.96 -15.57
CA GLU A 190 5.08 1.90 -15.95
C GLU A 190 5.18 0.68 -15.02
N ARG A 191 4.04 0.19 -14.57
CA ARG A 191 3.91 -1.11 -13.90
C ARG A 191 2.57 -1.73 -14.24
N LEU A 192 2.56 -3.03 -14.55
CA LEU A 192 1.34 -3.77 -14.92
C LEU A 192 0.56 -3.07 -16.04
N CYS A 193 1.27 -2.59 -17.07
CA CYS A 193 0.72 -1.85 -18.22
C CYS A 193 0.02 -0.52 -17.86
N GLN A 194 0.30 0.03 -16.68
CA GLN A 194 -0.22 1.32 -16.22
C GLN A 194 0.94 2.29 -16.01
N THR A 195 0.90 3.42 -16.73
CA THR A 195 1.86 4.52 -16.57
C THR A 195 1.27 5.55 -15.63
N LEU A 196 1.81 5.61 -14.41
CA LEU A 196 1.27 6.41 -13.31
C LEU A 196 2.40 7.04 -12.49
N ASN A 197 2.02 7.94 -11.59
CA ASN A 197 2.87 8.40 -10.49
C ASN A 197 2.74 7.38 -9.34
N TRP A 198 3.75 6.53 -9.19
CA TRP A 198 3.79 5.48 -8.18
C TRP A 198 4.41 5.98 -6.89
N LEU A 199 3.85 5.58 -5.76
CA LEU A 199 4.52 5.68 -4.47
C LEU A 199 5.58 4.58 -4.34
N ARG A 200 6.81 4.98 -4.00
CA ARG A 200 7.98 4.10 -3.94
C ARG A 200 8.79 4.31 -2.65
N TRP A 201 9.55 3.28 -2.29
CA TRP A 201 10.42 3.27 -1.11
C TRP A 201 11.88 3.40 -1.51
N TRP A 202 12.63 4.24 -0.81
CA TRP A 202 14.09 4.29 -0.87
C TRP A 202 14.68 3.99 0.50
N ASP A 203 15.81 3.29 0.53
CA ASP A 203 16.56 3.08 1.77
C ASP A 203 17.31 4.36 2.21
N LYS A 204 17.92 4.29 3.40
CA LYS A 204 18.73 5.37 3.97
C LYS A 204 19.93 5.80 3.10
N ASP A 205 20.40 4.90 2.24
CA ASP A 205 21.56 5.11 1.37
C ASP A 205 21.12 5.68 0.00
N GLY A 206 19.81 5.88 -0.19
CA GLY A 206 19.22 6.44 -1.40
C GLY A 206 18.94 5.40 -2.49
N ASN A 207 19.03 4.11 -2.19
CA ASN A 207 18.71 3.05 -3.15
C ASN A 207 17.20 2.80 -3.19
N LEU A 208 16.66 2.67 -4.41
CA LEU A 208 15.26 2.34 -4.63
C LEU A 208 15.00 0.87 -4.27
N LEU A 209 14.00 0.62 -3.42
CA LEU A 209 13.52 -0.74 -3.17
C LEU A 209 12.75 -1.22 -4.40
N LEU A 210 13.35 -2.18 -5.09
CA LEU A 210 12.79 -2.79 -6.28
C LEU A 210 11.54 -3.60 -5.96
N TRP A 211 10.61 -3.64 -6.91
CA TRP A 211 9.53 -4.61 -6.95
C TRP A 211 10.08 -5.99 -7.29
N SER A 212 9.34 -7.04 -6.95
CA SER A 212 9.74 -8.42 -7.23
C SER A 212 10.00 -8.65 -8.73
N SER A 213 9.21 -8.03 -9.61
CA SER A 213 9.41 -8.12 -11.06
C SER A 213 10.70 -7.47 -11.54
N GLU A 214 11.09 -6.35 -10.93
CA GLU A 214 12.32 -5.63 -11.25
C GLU A 214 13.56 -6.40 -10.76
N GLN A 215 13.49 -7.02 -9.57
CA GLN A 215 14.55 -7.90 -9.07
C GLN A 215 14.78 -9.10 -10.00
N VAL A 216 13.71 -9.79 -10.40
CA VAL A 216 13.79 -10.93 -11.33
C VAL A 216 14.42 -10.52 -12.66
N GLU A 217 14.04 -9.36 -13.20
CA GLU A 217 14.62 -8.86 -14.44
C GLU A 217 16.12 -8.53 -14.28
N GLN A 218 16.50 -7.90 -13.17
CA GLN A 218 17.90 -7.61 -12.87
C GLN A 218 18.73 -8.90 -12.72
N GLU A 219 18.20 -9.92 -12.05
CA GLU A 219 18.86 -11.22 -11.89
C GLU A 219 19.02 -11.93 -13.23
N LYS A 220 18.00 -11.92 -14.09
CA LYS A 220 18.08 -12.48 -15.45
C LYS A 220 19.18 -11.81 -16.27
N GLN A 221 19.27 -10.48 -16.22
CA GLN A 221 20.29 -9.74 -16.95
C GLN A 221 21.70 -10.06 -16.43
N ARG A 222 21.87 -10.21 -15.11
CA ARG A 222 23.14 -10.63 -14.52
C ARG A 222 23.54 -12.04 -14.94
N ALA A 223 22.61 -13.00 -14.86
CA ALA A 223 22.84 -14.38 -15.25
C ALA A 223 23.21 -14.49 -16.73
N GLU A 224 22.54 -13.75 -17.61
CA GLU A 224 22.85 -13.71 -19.04
C GLU A 224 24.22 -13.08 -19.30
N GLN A 225 24.57 -12.00 -18.60
CA GLN A 225 25.88 -11.37 -18.74
C GLN A 225 27.01 -12.29 -18.24
N GLU A 226 26.80 -12.99 -17.13
CA GLU A 226 27.77 -13.96 -16.60
C GLU A 226 27.95 -15.15 -17.54
N LYS A 227 26.86 -15.67 -18.11
CA LYS A 227 26.90 -16.73 -19.11
C LYS A 227 27.69 -16.31 -20.35
N GLN A 228 27.43 -15.11 -20.89
CA GLN A 228 28.18 -14.58 -22.03
C GLN A 228 29.67 -14.41 -21.73
N ARG A 229 30.02 -13.96 -20.51
CA ARG A 229 31.42 -13.87 -20.06
C ARG A 229 32.06 -15.24 -19.94
N ALA A 230 31.36 -16.23 -19.38
CA ALA A 230 31.84 -17.60 -19.24
C ALA A 230 32.06 -18.25 -20.61
N ASP A 231 31.13 -18.09 -21.55
CA ASP A 231 31.25 -18.60 -22.92
C ASP A 231 32.45 -17.97 -23.65
N LEU A 232 32.65 -16.66 -23.52
CA LEU A 232 33.80 -15.96 -24.10
C LEU A 232 35.13 -16.43 -23.48
N LEU A 233 35.17 -16.63 -22.17
CA LEU A 233 36.37 -17.12 -21.47
C LEU A 233 36.67 -18.56 -21.88
N ALA A 234 35.66 -19.42 -21.93
CA ALA A 234 35.78 -20.80 -22.37
C ALA A 234 36.30 -20.88 -23.81
N ALA A 235 35.80 -20.03 -24.71
CA ALA A 235 36.31 -19.93 -26.08
C ALA A 235 37.80 -19.55 -26.10
N LYS A 236 38.22 -18.52 -25.34
CA LYS A 236 39.63 -18.11 -25.25
C LYS A 236 40.54 -19.17 -24.63
N LEU A 237 40.07 -19.90 -23.62
CA LEU A 237 40.83 -20.99 -23.02
C LEU A 237 41.05 -22.13 -24.01
N ARG A 238 40.01 -22.49 -24.80
CA ARG A 238 40.14 -23.47 -25.88
C ARG A 238 41.12 -23.01 -26.96
N GLU A 239 41.15 -21.71 -27.30
CA GLU A 239 42.17 -21.14 -28.20
C GLU A 239 43.59 -21.25 -27.65
N LEU A 240 43.75 -21.17 -26.33
CA LEU A 240 45.03 -21.36 -25.63
C LEU A 240 45.38 -22.84 -25.41
N GLY A 241 44.55 -23.78 -25.90
CA GLY A 241 44.77 -25.22 -25.76
C GLY A 241 44.42 -25.79 -24.38
N VAL A 242 43.71 -25.03 -23.54
CA VAL A 242 43.21 -25.47 -22.24
C VAL A 242 41.74 -25.84 -22.38
N ASP A 243 41.38 -27.07 -21.99
CA ASP A 243 40.00 -27.52 -21.98
C ASP A 243 39.28 -26.98 -20.72
N PRO A 244 38.35 -26.02 -20.83
CA PRO A 244 37.66 -25.44 -19.68
C PRO A 244 36.81 -26.46 -18.92
N ASP A 245 36.35 -27.51 -19.60
CA ASP A 245 35.47 -28.53 -19.05
C ASP A 245 36.22 -29.51 -18.12
N THR A 246 37.55 -29.41 -18.07
CA THR A 246 38.43 -30.20 -17.18
C THR A 246 38.80 -29.49 -15.87
N LEU A 247 38.41 -28.21 -15.70
CA LEU A 247 38.72 -27.37 -14.54
C LEU A 247 37.59 -27.33 -13.49
N SER A 248 36.56 -28.16 -13.64
CA SER A 248 35.42 -28.25 -12.72
C SER A 248 35.73 -28.95 -11.40
#